data_AF-A0A7C3CHI7-F1
#
_entry.id   AF-A0A7C3CHI7-F1
#
_cell.length_a   1.000
_cell.length_b   1.000
_cell.length_c   1.000
_cell.angle_alpha   90.00
_cell.angle_beta   90.00
_cell.angle_gamma   90.00
#
_symmetry.space_group_name_H-M   'P 1'
#
loop_
_entity.id
_entity.type
_entity.pdbx_description
1 polymer ?
#
loop_
_entity_poly.entity_id
_entity_poly.type
_entity_poly.pdbx_seq_one_letter_code
_entity_poly.pdbx_strand_id
1 'polypeptide(L)'
;GLAVLNRGLPEYEIMPDGGRNTVALTLLRCVDMLFRDDLLTRPGYAWLPLHTPDAQCQGNHTFQYALAPHTGNWRKIYRRAQTWRLPLHSRRGTEREGFVPYESVPLEKEAYQLFRNTIVEPLDLSGALGSQGSFVTVTPASIFLSAVKRSEDGNLLVVRVVNMDDTLVETQITLFRPFTQAWQLNFNEEKLTQLTNTPTNTITVTITPKQAYTIGFAIERAAYKPLLKRG
;
A
#
# COMPACT_ATOMS: atom_id res chain seq x y z
N GLY A 1 0.85 -0.81 -27.97
CA GLY A 1 -0.40 -0.18 -27.50
C GLY A 1 -0.09 1.12 -26.80
N LEU A 2 -1.15 1.85 -26.42
CA LEU A 2 -1.08 3.04 -25.59
C LEU A 2 -1.85 2.76 -24.30
N ALA A 3 -1.26 3.08 -23.15
CA ALA A 3 -1.93 3.03 -21.86
C ALA A 3 -2.16 4.45 -21.33
N VAL A 4 -3.35 4.68 -20.77
CA VAL A 4 -3.68 5.89 -20.00
C VAL A 4 -3.59 5.53 -18.52
N LEU A 5 -2.62 6.09 -17.82
CA LEU A 5 -2.42 5.88 -16.39
C LEU A 5 -3.14 7.02 -15.66
N ASN A 6 -3.93 6.72 -14.63
CA ASN A 6 -4.66 7.74 -13.89
C ASN A 6 -4.49 7.59 -12.38
N ARG A 7 -4.64 8.71 -11.66
CA ARG A 7 -4.67 8.75 -10.20
C ARG A 7 -5.98 9.37 -9.75
N GLY A 8 -6.93 8.52 -9.39
CA GLY A 8 -8.25 8.96 -8.89
C GLY A 8 -9.24 9.35 -9.99
N LEU A 9 -9.05 8.89 -11.23
CA LEU A 9 -9.98 9.11 -12.35
C LEU A 9 -10.53 7.76 -12.82
N PRO A 10 -11.58 7.23 -12.16
CA PRO A 10 -12.04 5.86 -12.38
C PRO A 10 -12.87 5.66 -13.66
N GLU A 11 -13.37 6.75 -14.25
CA GLU A 11 -14.30 6.71 -15.38
C GLU A 11 -13.57 6.99 -16.71
N TYR A 12 -13.79 6.11 -17.69
CA TYR A 12 -13.27 6.26 -19.05
C TYR A 12 -14.24 5.63 -20.06
N GLU A 13 -14.13 6.04 -21.32
CA GLU A 13 -14.86 5.49 -22.46
C GLU A 13 -13.92 5.22 -23.64
N ILE A 14 -14.19 4.15 -24.38
CA ILE A 14 -13.49 3.85 -25.64
C ILE A 14 -14.45 4.16 -26.79
N MET A 15 -14.16 5.21 -27.54
CA MET A 15 -14.98 5.64 -28.67
C MET A 15 -14.34 5.17 -29.98
N PRO A 16 -15.05 4.41 -30.82
CA PRO A 16 -14.60 4.13 -32.18
C PRO A 16 -14.54 5.42 -33.01
N ASP A 17 -13.43 5.65 -33.71
CA ASP A 17 -13.20 6.85 -34.52
C ASP A 17 -12.53 6.48 -35.84
N GLY A 18 -13.33 6.27 -36.90
CA GLY A 18 -12.82 6.11 -38.27
C GLY A 18 -11.76 5.02 -38.46
N GLY A 19 -11.83 3.92 -37.70
CA GLY A 19 -10.84 2.83 -37.72
C GLY A 19 -9.74 2.93 -36.65
N ARG A 20 -9.81 3.94 -35.77
CA ARG A 20 -9.02 4.08 -34.53
C ARG A 20 -9.94 3.99 -33.32
N ASN A 21 -9.34 3.90 -32.14
CA ASN A 21 -10.03 3.99 -30.87
C ASN A 21 -9.53 5.22 -30.11
N THR A 22 -10.44 6.06 -29.66
CA THR A 22 -10.18 7.20 -28.77
C THR A 22 -10.46 6.79 -27.34
N VAL A 23 -9.52 7.05 -26.43
CA VAL A 23 -9.71 6.86 -24.98
C VAL A 23 -10.13 8.19 -24.39
N ALA A 24 -11.41 8.34 -24.04
CA ALA A 24 -11.90 9.48 -23.28
C ALA A 24 -11.73 9.20 -21.78
N LEU A 25 -11.01 10.07 -21.07
CA LEU A 25 -10.84 10.00 -19.62
C LEU A 25 -11.64 11.13 -18.99
N THR A 26 -12.63 10.78 -18.16
CA THR A 26 -13.44 11.79 -17.46
C THR A 26 -12.58 12.44 -16.37
N LEU A 27 -12.36 13.75 -16.48
CA LEU A 27 -11.63 14.52 -15.47
C LEU A 27 -12.56 14.97 -14.34
N LEU A 28 -13.76 15.46 -14.69
CA LEU A 28 -14.73 15.98 -13.74
C LEU A 28 -16.15 15.75 -14.27
N ARG A 29 -17.06 15.38 -13.37
CA ARG A 29 -18.49 15.27 -13.68
C ARG A 29 -19.30 16.01 -12.63
N CYS A 30 -19.87 17.14 -13.03
CA CYS A 30 -20.68 18.01 -12.19
C CYS A 30 -22.15 17.67 -12.41
N VAL A 31 -22.90 17.49 -11.32
CA VAL A 31 -24.35 17.23 -11.38
C VAL A 31 -25.08 18.08 -10.35
N ASP A 32 -26.35 18.38 -10.63
CA ASP A 32 -27.17 19.20 -9.74
C ASP A 32 -28.05 18.40 -8.79
N MET A 33 -28.39 17.16 -9.17
CA MET A 33 -29.34 16.33 -8.43
C MET A 33 -28.84 14.89 -8.31
N LEU A 34 -29.20 14.27 -7.18
CA LEU A 34 -28.90 12.87 -6.90
C LEU A 34 -29.71 11.91 -7.79
N PHE A 35 -30.97 12.26 -8.08
CA PHE A 35 -31.86 11.48 -8.93
C PHE A 35 -32.52 12.38 -9.96
N ARG A 36 -32.61 11.86 -11.19
CA ARG A 36 -33.22 12.47 -12.35
C ARG A 36 -34.10 11.44 -13.04
N ASP A 37 -35.25 11.88 -13.53
CA ASP A 37 -36.20 11.09 -14.32
C ASP A 37 -36.04 11.25 -15.82
N ASP A 38 -35.27 12.25 -16.25
CA ASP A 38 -35.02 12.63 -17.64
C ASP A 38 -33.76 12.00 -18.25
N LEU A 39 -33.28 10.88 -17.69
CA LEU A 39 -32.14 10.13 -18.23
C LEU A 39 -32.58 9.21 -19.38
N LEU A 40 -31.96 9.36 -20.56
CA LEU A 40 -32.25 8.57 -21.76
C LEU A 40 -32.18 7.04 -21.54
N THR A 41 -31.24 6.58 -20.72
CA THR A 41 -30.98 5.14 -20.48
C THR A 41 -31.73 4.59 -19.27
N ARG A 42 -32.34 5.46 -18.46
CA ARG A 42 -33.07 5.08 -17.25
C ARG A 42 -34.23 6.05 -16.99
N PRO A 43 -35.38 5.84 -17.66
CA PRO A 43 -36.57 6.66 -17.44
C PRO A 43 -37.09 6.51 -16.02
N GLY A 44 -37.49 7.63 -15.40
CA GLY A 44 -38.14 7.65 -14.09
C GLY A 44 -37.21 7.79 -12.88
N TYR A 45 -37.80 8.06 -11.72
CA TYR A 45 -37.08 8.28 -10.48
C TYR A 45 -36.71 6.97 -9.79
N ALA A 46 -35.44 6.84 -9.39
CA ALA A 46 -35.03 5.78 -8.47
C ALA A 46 -35.36 6.13 -6.99
N TRP A 47 -35.49 7.42 -6.68
CA TRP A 47 -35.94 7.96 -5.39
C TRP A 47 -36.23 9.47 -5.55
N LEU A 48 -36.45 10.18 -4.44
CA LEU A 48 -36.72 11.62 -4.41
C LEU A 48 -35.64 12.44 -5.16
N PRO A 49 -36.05 13.41 -6.02
CA PRO A 49 -35.12 14.38 -6.62
C PRO A 49 -34.57 15.30 -5.53
N LEU A 50 -33.35 15.02 -5.08
CA LEU A 50 -32.65 15.82 -4.08
C LEU A 50 -31.56 16.64 -4.76
N HIS A 51 -31.63 17.96 -4.56
CA HIS A 51 -30.58 18.88 -4.99
C HIS A 51 -29.30 18.64 -4.19
N THR A 52 -28.18 18.59 -4.91
CA THR A 52 -26.85 18.33 -4.37
C THR A 52 -25.90 19.43 -4.87
N PRO A 53 -26.01 20.68 -4.36
CA PRO A 53 -25.21 21.80 -4.86
C PRO A 53 -23.70 21.54 -4.77
N ASP A 54 -23.25 20.82 -3.75
CA ASP A 54 -21.83 20.47 -3.58
C ASP A 54 -21.33 19.47 -4.64
N ALA A 55 -22.23 18.70 -5.29
CA ALA A 55 -21.88 17.80 -6.39
C ALA A 55 -21.59 18.53 -7.72
N GLN A 56 -21.72 19.85 -7.73
CA GLN A 56 -21.20 20.70 -8.81
C GLN A 56 -19.69 20.83 -8.78
N CYS A 57 -19.04 20.40 -7.68
CA CYS A 57 -17.59 20.39 -7.53
C CYS A 57 -16.95 21.74 -7.88
N GLN A 58 -17.46 22.84 -7.32
CA GLN A 58 -16.91 24.17 -7.57
C GLN A 58 -15.51 24.33 -6.94
N GLY A 59 -14.69 25.22 -7.50
CA GLY A 59 -13.34 25.51 -7.02
C GLY A 59 -12.22 24.94 -7.90
N ASN A 60 -10.99 24.96 -7.39
CA ASN A 60 -9.81 24.53 -8.14
C ASN A 60 -9.61 23.01 -8.03
N HIS A 61 -9.37 22.37 -9.18
CA HIS A 61 -9.09 20.94 -9.27
C HIS A 61 -7.72 20.69 -9.89
N THR A 62 -7.09 19.60 -9.49
CA THR A 62 -5.84 19.12 -10.10
C THR A 62 -5.99 17.64 -10.40
N PHE A 63 -5.85 17.30 -11.68
CA PHE A 63 -5.99 15.93 -12.17
C PHE A 63 -4.63 15.40 -12.61
N GLN A 64 -4.30 14.18 -12.20
CA GLN A 64 -3.04 13.53 -12.54
C GLN A 64 -3.31 12.30 -13.41
N TYR A 65 -2.75 12.32 -14.62
CA TYR A 65 -2.75 11.20 -15.55
C TYR A 65 -1.48 11.21 -16.40
N ALA A 66 -1.19 10.10 -17.09
CA ALA A 66 -0.04 9.97 -17.98
C ALA A 66 -0.37 9.09 -19.18
N LEU A 67 0.26 9.38 -20.31
CA LEU A 67 0.22 8.55 -21.51
C LEU A 67 1.50 7.71 -21.58
N ALA A 68 1.35 6.39 -21.70
CA ALA A 68 2.47 5.47 -21.72
C ALA A 68 2.37 4.51 -22.92
N PRO A 69 3.15 4.75 -23.99
CA PRO A 69 3.33 3.76 -25.04
C PRO A 69 3.96 2.49 -24.49
N HIS A 70 3.52 1.33 -24.96
CA HIS A 70 4.08 0.04 -24.56
C HIS A 70 4.02 -0.99 -25.69
N THR A 71 4.90 -1.99 -25.63
CA THR A 71 4.86 -3.15 -26.52
C THR A 71 3.95 -4.24 -25.95
N GLY A 72 3.50 -5.15 -26.82
CA GLY A 72 2.64 -6.27 -26.43
C GLY A 72 1.30 -5.83 -25.83
N ASN A 73 0.91 -6.48 -24.74
CA ASN A 73 -0.40 -6.33 -24.09
C ASN A 73 -0.29 -5.66 -22.72
N TRP A 74 -1.43 -5.57 -22.01
CA TRP A 74 -1.55 -4.91 -20.71
C TRP A 74 -0.55 -5.42 -19.66
N ARG A 75 -0.12 -6.69 -19.74
CA ARG A 75 0.83 -7.31 -18.79
C ARG A 75 2.18 -6.60 -18.76
N LYS A 76 2.60 -6.02 -19.88
CA LYS A 76 3.89 -5.31 -20.00
C LYS A 76 3.86 -3.94 -19.32
N ILE A 77 2.69 -3.34 -19.13
CA ILE A 77 2.55 -1.98 -18.59
C ILE A 77 1.87 -1.93 -17.22
N TYR A 78 1.15 -2.99 -16.82
CA TYR A 78 0.38 -3.04 -15.60
C TYR A 78 1.18 -2.70 -14.34
N ARG A 79 2.37 -3.28 -14.17
CA ARG A 79 3.23 -2.97 -13.01
C ARG A 79 3.60 -1.49 -12.97
N ARG A 80 3.96 -0.90 -14.11
CA ARG A 80 4.27 0.53 -14.22
C ARG A 80 3.05 1.40 -13.92
N ALA A 81 1.87 0.99 -14.37
CA ALA A 81 0.60 1.67 -14.07
C ALA A 81 0.33 1.70 -12.56
N GLN A 82 0.56 0.58 -11.88
CA GLN A 82 0.40 0.46 -10.43
C GLN A 82 1.41 1.33 -9.67
N THR A 83 2.70 1.22 -9.99
CA THR A 83 3.76 1.94 -9.28
C THR A 83 3.73 3.44 -9.54
N TRP A 84 3.22 3.89 -10.69
CA TRP A 84 3.06 5.31 -10.99
C TRP A 84 2.12 6.03 -10.01
N ARG A 85 1.18 5.30 -9.38
CA ARG A 85 0.25 5.84 -8.37
C ARG A 85 0.88 5.96 -6.98
N LEU A 86 2.05 5.37 -6.77
CA LEU A 86 2.71 5.27 -5.46
C LEU A 86 3.85 6.30 -5.39
N PRO A 87 3.76 7.30 -4.49
CA PRO A 87 4.85 8.25 -4.30
C PRO A 87 6.06 7.57 -3.64
N LEU A 88 7.26 8.07 -3.96
CA LEU A 88 8.45 7.71 -3.21
C LEU A 88 8.42 8.39 -1.84
N HIS A 89 8.58 7.62 -0.77
CA HIS A 89 8.75 8.15 0.57
C HIS A 89 10.22 8.32 0.89
N SER A 90 10.60 9.52 1.34
CA SER A 90 11.93 9.80 1.88
C SER A 90 11.78 10.31 3.32
N ARG A 91 12.70 9.86 4.16
CA ARG A 91 12.82 10.29 5.57
C ARG A 91 14.30 10.42 5.88
N ARG A 92 14.66 11.40 6.70
CA ARG A 92 16.02 11.52 7.20
C ARG A 92 16.19 10.54 8.36
N GLY A 93 17.21 9.67 8.30
CA GLY A 93 17.41 8.61 9.31
C GLY A 93 17.67 9.08 10.75
N THR A 94 17.95 10.37 10.94
CA THR A 94 18.15 10.97 12.27
C THR A 94 16.88 11.63 12.83
N GLU A 95 15.77 11.66 12.09
CA GLU A 95 14.49 12.18 12.59
C GLU A 95 13.86 11.20 13.58
N ARG A 96 13.48 11.68 14.76
CA ARG A 96 12.65 10.95 15.73
C ARG A 96 11.32 11.65 15.88
N GLU A 97 10.26 10.86 15.94
CA GLU A 97 8.97 11.31 16.43
C GLU A 97 9.08 11.55 17.94
N GLY A 98 8.75 12.76 18.41
CA GLY A 98 8.43 13.02 19.81
C GLY A 98 9.55 13.34 20.81
N PHE A 99 10.79 13.68 20.41
CA PHE A 99 11.74 14.28 21.37
C PHE A 99 11.76 15.79 21.25
N VAL A 100 10.94 16.45 22.07
CA VAL A 100 10.97 17.90 22.25
C VAL A 100 11.69 18.16 23.57
N PRO A 101 12.95 18.65 23.55
CA PRO A 101 13.79 18.72 24.75
C PRO A 101 13.16 19.53 25.89
N TYR A 102 12.40 20.59 25.59
CA TYR A 102 11.82 21.44 26.63
C TYR A 102 10.66 20.79 27.38
N GLU A 103 9.97 19.80 26.80
CA GLU A 103 8.82 19.11 27.43
C GLU A 103 9.26 18.02 28.41
N SER A 104 10.52 17.60 28.32
CA SER A 104 11.10 16.53 29.12
C SER A 104 12.11 17.03 30.17
N VAL A 105 12.34 18.35 30.24
CA VAL A 105 13.07 18.98 31.34
C VAL A 105 12.08 19.26 32.47
N PRO A 106 12.16 18.55 33.61
CA PRO A 106 11.27 18.85 34.71
C PRO A 106 11.59 20.23 35.29
N LEU A 107 10.55 21.02 35.53
CA LEU A 107 10.63 22.37 36.09
C LEU A 107 10.91 22.36 37.59
N GLU A 108 10.71 21.22 38.25
CA GLU A 108 10.93 21.03 39.69
C GLU A 108 12.41 20.79 40.01
N LYS A 109 12.88 21.43 41.08
CA LYS A 109 14.29 21.48 41.47
C LYS A 109 14.81 20.11 41.92
N GLU A 110 13.97 19.28 42.52
CA GLU A 110 14.29 17.90 42.92
C GLU A 110 14.51 16.99 41.70
N ALA A 111 13.73 17.19 40.65
CA ALA A 111 13.85 16.42 39.41
C ALA A 111 15.06 16.88 38.57
N TYR A 112 15.47 18.15 38.67
CA TYR A 112 16.74 18.63 38.10
C TYR A 112 17.97 17.96 38.72
N GLN A 113 17.93 17.61 40.01
CA GLN A 113 19.02 16.87 40.67
C GLN A 113 19.22 15.48 40.05
N LEU A 114 18.17 14.83 39.55
CA LEU A 114 18.27 13.57 38.79
C LEU A 114 19.05 13.73 37.47
N PHE A 115 18.91 14.88 36.80
CA PHE A 115 19.57 15.13 35.52
C PHE A 115 21.02 15.63 35.66
N ARG A 116 21.41 16.12 36.86
CA ARG A 116 22.74 16.68 37.12
C ARG A 116 23.90 15.72 36.84
N ASN A 117 23.65 14.41 36.99
CA ASN A 117 24.62 13.34 36.73
C ASN A 117 24.26 12.52 35.48
N THR A 118 23.28 12.95 34.68
CA THR A 118 22.90 12.24 33.47
C THR A 118 23.92 12.53 32.37
N ILE A 119 24.63 11.51 31.93
CA ILE A 119 25.49 11.58 30.75
C ILE A 119 24.61 11.36 29.53
N VAL A 120 24.62 12.32 28.60
CA VAL A 120 23.99 12.13 27.29
C VAL A 120 24.91 11.22 26.49
N GLU A 121 24.52 9.95 26.35
CA GLU A 121 25.22 9.04 25.44
C GLU A 121 25.08 9.54 24.00
N PRO A 122 26.16 9.55 23.18
CA PRO A 122 26.06 9.88 21.77
C PRO A 122 25.06 8.93 21.13
N LEU A 123 24.23 9.48 20.24
CA LEU A 123 23.19 8.71 19.57
C LEU A 123 23.85 7.57 18.77
N ASP A 124 23.58 6.34 19.17
CA ASP A 124 23.99 5.16 18.42
C ASP A 124 23.24 5.13 17.08
N LEU A 125 23.96 5.45 16.01
CA LEU A 125 23.48 5.38 14.63
C LEU A 125 23.74 4.02 13.99
N SER A 126 24.26 3.05 14.75
CA SER A 126 24.35 1.68 14.30
C SER A 126 22.95 1.06 14.19
N GLY A 127 22.79 0.13 13.25
CA GLY A 127 21.54 -0.54 13.02
C GLY A 127 21.77 -1.89 12.36
N ALA A 128 20.87 -2.84 12.63
CA ALA A 128 20.94 -4.17 12.04
C ALA A 128 20.47 -4.23 10.57
N LEU A 129 20.01 -3.10 10.01
CA LEU A 129 19.59 -3.00 8.61
C LEU A 129 20.76 -2.48 7.76
N GLY A 130 20.98 -3.11 6.60
CA GLY A 130 21.94 -2.61 5.61
C GLY A 130 21.50 -1.27 5.02
N SER A 131 22.43 -0.59 4.33
CA SER A 131 22.16 0.69 3.65
C SER A 131 21.20 0.56 2.45
N GLN A 132 21.00 -0.65 1.96
CA GLN A 132 20.06 -1.00 0.88
C GLN A 132 19.44 -2.37 1.17
N GLY A 133 18.18 -2.56 0.78
CA GLY A 133 17.50 -3.85 0.92
C GLY A 133 16.03 -3.80 0.51
N SER A 134 15.41 -4.98 0.49
CA SER A 134 13.99 -5.17 0.20
C SER A 134 13.30 -5.80 1.41
N PHE A 135 12.23 -5.18 1.91
CA PHE A 135 11.42 -5.74 3.00
C PHE A 135 10.64 -7.00 2.57
N VAL A 136 10.08 -6.96 1.36
CA VAL A 136 9.35 -8.06 0.72
C VAL A 136 9.73 -8.08 -0.76
N THR A 137 10.15 -9.24 -1.25
CA THR A 137 10.41 -9.51 -2.67
C THR A 137 9.43 -10.58 -3.15
N VAL A 138 8.81 -10.35 -4.32
CA VAL A 138 7.86 -11.28 -4.94
C VAL A 138 8.35 -11.61 -6.35
N THR A 139 8.45 -12.90 -6.65
CA THR A 139 8.91 -13.45 -7.93
C THR A 139 7.90 -14.49 -8.42
N PRO A 140 7.47 -14.48 -9.69
CA PRO A 140 7.84 -13.54 -10.76
C PRO A 140 7.17 -12.17 -10.60
N ALA A 141 7.68 -11.19 -11.35
CA ALA A 141 7.16 -9.82 -11.37
C ALA A 141 5.71 -9.67 -11.90
N SER A 142 5.13 -10.74 -12.47
CA SER A 142 3.73 -10.77 -12.87
C SER A 142 2.76 -10.86 -11.69
N ILE A 143 3.23 -11.35 -10.53
CA ILE A 143 2.44 -11.40 -9.31
C ILE A 143 2.50 -10.06 -8.59
N PHE A 144 1.32 -9.50 -8.32
CA PHE A 144 1.21 -8.16 -7.76
C PHE A 144 1.10 -8.19 -6.24
N LEU A 145 1.95 -7.43 -5.56
CA LEU A 145 1.83 -7.19 -4.13
C LEU A 145 0.77 -6.12 -3.86
N SER A 146 -0.36 -6.53 -3.28
CA SER A 146 -1.51 -5.66 -3.02
C SER A 146 -1.59 -5.14 -1.60
N ALA A 147 -1.05 -5.88 -0.62
CA ALA A 147 -0.99 -5.46 0.77
C ALA A 147 0.24 -6.01 1.49
N VAL A 148 0.83 -5.16 2.32
CA VAL A 148 1.78 -5.53 3.38
C VAL A 148 1.35 -4.77 4.62
N LYS A 149 0.90 -5.48 5.65
CA LYS A 149 0.45 -4.84 6.89
C LYS A 149 0.64 -5.76 8.09
N ARG A 150 0.50 -5.20 9.28
CA ARG A 150 0.35 -6.00 10.50
C ARG A 150 -1.06 -6.60 10.53
N SER A 151 -1.21 -7.82 11.02
CA SER A 151 -2.54 -8.42 11.27
C SER A 151 -3.33 -7.60 12.29
N GLU A 152 -4.65 -7.75 12.30
CA GLU A 152 -5.56 -7.06 13.22
C GLU A 152 -5.24 -7.37 14.69
N ASP A 153 -4.93 -8.63 15.00
CA ASP A 153 -4.48 -9.06 16.33
C ASP A 153 -3.03 -8.62 16.66
N GLY A 154 -2.32 -8.10 15.67
CA GLY A 154 -0.97 -7.60 15.81
C GLY A 154 0.14 -8.65 15.82
N ASN A 155 -0.16 -9.93 15.59
CA ASN A 155 0.81 -11.02 15.78
C ASN A 155 1.56 -11.42 14.51
N LEU A 156 1.03 -11.09 13.33
CA LEU A 156 1.56 -11.54 12.04
C LEU A 156 1.89 -10.35 11.13
N LEU A 157 2.86 -10.56 10.24
CA LEU A 157 2.98 -9.77 9.02
C LEU A 157 2.08 -10.40 7.96
N VAL A 158 1.05 -9.68 7.53
CA VAL A 158 0.14 -10.07 6.46
C VAL A 158 0.69 -9.55 5.13
N VAL A 159 0.89 -10.46 4.19
CA VAL A 159 1.27 -10.17 2.81
C VAL A 159 0.19 -10.72 1.89
N ARG A 160 -0.40 -9.87 1.05
CA ARG A 160 -1.39 -10.28 0.05
C ARG A 160 -0.88 -10.03 -1.35
N VAL A 161 -0.83 -11.08 -2.14
CA VAL A 161 -0.45 -11.05 -3.54
C VAL A 161 -1.63 -11.42 -4.44
N VAL A 162 -1.61 -10.96 -5.69
CA VAL A 162 -2.68 -11.21 -6.66
C VAL A 162 -2.07 -11.70 -7.96
N ASN A 163 -2.58 -12.83 -8.46
CA ASN A 163 -2.28 -13.30 -9.80
C ASN A 163 -3.27 -12.68 -10.79
N MET A 164 -2.81 -11.72 -11.58
CA MET A 164 -3.64 -11.08 -12.61
C MET A 164 -3.65 -11.84 -13.94
N ASP A 165 -2.85 -12.91 -14.07
CA ASP A 165 -2.80 -13.72 -15.28
C ASP A 165 -3.97 -14.72 -15.37
N ASP A 166 -4.06 -15.36 -16.54
CA ASP A 166 -5.07 -16.39 -16.86
C ASP A 166 -4.51 -17.80 -16.66
N THR A 167 -3.28 -17.90 -16.13
CA THR A 167 -2.56 -19.15 -15.89
C THR A 167 -2.18 -19.26 -14.42
N LEU A 168 -2.02 -20.49 -13.95
CA LEU A 168 -1.44 -20.77 -12.63
C LEU A 168 0.04 -20.37 -12.63
N VAL A 169 0.48 -19.75 -11.53
CA VAL A 169 1.85 -19.21 -11.40
C VAL A 169 2.46 -19.68 -10.09
N GLU A 170 3.61 -20.33 -10.18
CA GLU A 170 4.46 -20.58 -9.02
C GLU A 170 5.12 -19.27 -8.60
N THR A 171 5.01 -18.95 -7.32
CA THR A 171 5.38 -17.64 -6.77
C THR A 171 6.26 -17.82 -5.55
N GLN A 172 7.42 -17.18 -5.57
CA GLN A 172 8.31 -17.07 -4.44
C GLN A 172 8.13 -15.71 -3.74
N ILE A 173 7.96 -15.73 -2.43
CA ILE A 173 7.88 -14.55 -1.57
C ILE A 173 9.02 -14.62 -0.57
N THR A 174 9.88 -13.61 -0.59
CA THR A 174 11.05 -13.50 0.28
C THR A 174 10.92 -12.28 1.19
N LEU A 175 11.10 -12.46 2.49
CA LEU A 175 11.14 -11.40 3.48
C LEU A 175 12.59 -10.98 3.78
N PHE A 176 12.76 -9.77 4.30
CA PHE A 176 14.07 -9.27 4.75
C PHE A 176 14.63 -10.01 5.98
N ARG A 177 13.80 -10.79 6.69
CA ARG A 177 14.18 -11.57 7.87
C ARG A 177 13.50 -12.94 7.85
N PRO A 178 14.05 -13.93 8.56
CA PRO A 178 13.41 -15.22 8.75
C PRO A 178 12.05 -15.10 9.46
N PHE A 179 11.18 -16.07 9.20
CA PHE A 179 9.92 -16.26 9.91
C PHE A 179 9.88 -17.68 10.48
N THR A 180 9.22 -17.85 11.63
CA THR A 180 9.12 -19.15 12.30
C THR A 180 7.98 -19.99 11.77
N GLN A 181 6.89 -19.34 11.35
CA GLN A 181 5.68 -19.98 10.84
C GLN A 181 5.03 -19.11 9.77
N ALA A 182 4.37 -19.75 8.81
CA ALA A 182 3.56 -19.11 7.80
C ALA A 182 2.23 -19.84 7.62
N TRP A 183 1.16 -19.09 7.41
CA TRP A 183 -0.18 -19.64 7.15
C TRP A 183 -0.81 -18.95 5.95
N GLN A 184 -1.51 -19.73 5.14
CA GLN A 184 -2.50 -19.18 4.24
C GLN A 184 -3.66 -18.61 5.08
N LEU A 185 -4.05 -17.38 4.77
CA LEU A 185 -5.16 -16.68 5.43
C LEU A 185 -6.30 -16.43 4.45
N ASN A 186 -7.51 -16.28 4.97
CA ASN A 186 -8.61 -15.66 4.22
C ASN A 186 -8.55 -14.12 4.32
N PHE A 187 -9.57 -13.43 3.80
CA PHE A 187 -9.61 -11.96 3.83
C PHE A 187 -9.81 -11.36 5.23
N ASN A 188 -10.41 -12.13 6.15
CA ASN A 188 -10.59 -11.79 7.56
C ASN A 188 -9.36 -12.17 8.42
N GLU A 189 -8.25 -12.57 7.79
CA GLU A 189 -7.00 -12.95 8.44
C GLU A 189 -7.07 -14.23 9.30
N GLU A 190 -8.13 -15.02 9.13
CA GLU A 190 -8.29 -16.31 9.77
C GLU A 190 -7.35 -17.33 9.11
N LYS A 191 -6.67 -18.15 9.93
CA LYS A 191 -5.72 -19.16 9.47
C LYS A 191 -6.47 -20.33 8.83
N LEU A 192 -6.13 -20.64 7.59
CA LEU A 192 -6.69 -21.77 6.85
C LEU A 192 -5.76 -22.99 6.92
N THR A 193 -4.62 -22.88 6.25
CA THR A 193 -3.66 -23.98 6.11
C THR A 193 -2.28 -23.48 6.50
N GLN A 194 -1.59 -24.22 7.36
CA GLN A 194 -0.19 -23.94 7.65
C GLN A 194 0.65 -24.32 6.44
N LEU A 195 1.52 -23.43 6.02
CA LEU A 195 2.39 -23.66 4.88
C LEU A 195 3.69 -24.31 5.37
N THR A 196 4.10 -25.39 4.73
CA THR A 196 5.33 -26.11 5.07
C THR A 196 6.55 -25.32 4.59
N ASN A 197 7.39 -24.89 5.52
CA ASN A 197 8.70 -24.32 5.19
C ASN A 197 9.80 -24.90 6.08
N THR A 198 11.00 -25.04 5.52
CA THR A 198 12.23 -25.04 6.32
C THR A 198 12.47 -23.60 6.81
N PRO A 199 12.90 -23.37 8.07
CA PRO A 199 13.09 -22.04 8.65
C PRO A 199 14.05 -21.21 7.78
N THR A 200 13.47 -20.36 6.96
CA THR A 200 14.15 -19.49 6.00
C THR A 200 13.35 -18.20 5.92
N ASN A 201 13.83 -17.24 5.15
CA ASN A 201 13.12 -16.01 4.87
C ASN A 201 12.24 -16.11 3.60
N THR A 202 12.05 -17.31 3.03
CA THR A 202 11.42 -17.48 1.73
C THR A 202 10.34 -18.56 1.76
N ILE A 203 9.26 -18.32 1.03
CA ILE A 203 8.19 -19.30 0.81
C ILE A 203 7.82 -19.37 -0.67
N THR A 204 7.54 -20.58 -1.16
CA THR A 204 7.02 -20.80 -2.50
C THR A 204 5.58 -21.26 -2.41
N VAL A 205 4.69 -20.59 -3.14
CA VAL A 205 3.27 -20.91 -3.21
C VAL A 205 2.80 -20.90 -4.66
N THR A 206 1.79 -21.69 -4.95
CA THR A 206 1.19 -21.75 -6.28
C THR A 206 -0.13 -20.99 -6.27
N ILE A 207 -0.26 -19.98 -7.13
CA ILE A 207 -1.41 -19.07 -7.14
C ILE A 207 -2.20 -19.28 -8.42
N THR A 208 -3.50 -19.57 -8.28
CA THR A 208 -4.38 -19.83 -9.42
C THR A 208 -4.73 -18.53 -10.18
N PRO A 209 -5.24 -18.62 -11.43
CA PRO A 209 -5.64 -17.43 -12.19
C PRO A 209 -6.62 -16.54 -11.42
N LYS A 210 -6.40 -15.22 -11.46
CA LYS A 210 -7.25 -14.18 -10.82
C LYS A 210 -7.37 -14.29 -9.30
N GLN A 211 -6.58 -15.14 -8.65
CA GLN A 211 -6.64 -15.33 -7.21
C GLN A 211 -5.89 -14.25 -6.46
N ALA A 212 -6.52 -13.72 -5.41
CA ALA A 212 -5.84 -13.02 -4.34
C ALA A 212 -5.43 -14.04 -3.26
N TYR A 213 -4.13 -14.15 -2.99
CA TYR A 213 -3.56 -15.10 -2.04
C TYR A 213 -2.96 -14.33 -0.86
N THR A 214 -3.40 -14.64 0.36
CA THR A 214 -2.98 -13.95 1.59
C THR A 214 -2.17 -14.89 2.46
N ILE A 215 -1.02 -14.42 2.95
CA ILE A 215 -0.13 -15.17 3.83
C ILE A 215 0.13 -14.34 5.09
N GLY A 216 0.03 -14.99 6.24
CA GLY A 216 0.47 -14.44 7.52
C GLY A 216 1.80 -15.06 7.94
N PHE A 217 2.79 -14.22 8.23
CA PHE A 217 4.12 -14.64 8.68
C PHE A 217 4.32 -14.28 10.15
N ALA A 218 4.73 -15.26 10.97
CA ALA A 218 5.22 -15.01 12.32
C ALA A 218 6.71 -14.64 12.26
N ILE A 219 7.01 -13.35 12.44
CA ILE A 219 8.38 -12.82 12.38
C ILE A 219 8.88 -12.59 13.80
N GLU A 220 10.10 -13.05 14.10
CA GLU A 220 10.73 -12.76 15.39
C GLU A 220 10.98 -11.26 15.54
N ARG A 221 10.49 -10.70 16.65
CA ARG A 221 10.78 -9.31 17.01
C ARG A 221 12.17 -9.26 17.64
N ALA A 222 13.03 -8.38 17.12
CA ALA A 222 14.22 -8.00 17.86
C ALA A 222 13.79 -7.28 19.16
N ALA A 223 14.42 -7.63 20.28
CA ALA A 223 14.17 -6.95 21.55
C ALA A 223 14.46 -5.45 21.39
N TYR A 224 13.46 -4.61 21.67
CA TYR A 224 13.65 -3.17 21.75
C TYR A 224 14.52 -2.86 22.98
N LYS A 225 15.74 -2.36 22.77
CA LYS A 225 16.54 -1.78 23.86
C LYS A 225 16.06 -0.35 24.10
N PRO A 226 15.50 -0.02 25.26
CA PRO A 226 15.19 1.37 25.59
C PRO A 226 16.46 2.21 25.62
N LEU A 227 16.35 3.46 25.18
CA LEU A 227 17.44 4.42 25.03
C LEU A 227 17.95 4.99 26.37
N LEU A 228 17.26 4.71 27.47
CA LEU A 228 17.60 5.17 28.79
C LEU A 228 17.94 3.96 29.66
N LYS A 229 19.18 3.90 30.14
CA LYS A 229 19.57 3.03 31.25
C LYS A 229 19.65 3.88 32.51
N ARG A 230 19.02 3.44 33.60
CA ARG A 230 19.34 3.96 34.93
C ARG A 230 20.72 3.43 35.32
N GLY A 231 21.63 4.34 35.67
CA GLY A 231 22.84 4.03 36.43
C GLY A 231 22.52 3.81 37.90
#